data_AF-X1PPF3-F1
#
_entry.id   AF-X1PPF3-F1
#
_cell.length_a   1.000
_cell.length_b   1.000
_cell.length_c   1.000
_cell.angle_alpha   90.00
_cell.angle_beta   90.00
_cell.angle_gamma   90.00
#
_symmetry.space_group_name_H-M   'P 1'
#
loop_
_entity.id
_entity.type
_entity.pdbx_description
1 polymer ?
#
loop_
_entity_poly.entity_id
_entity_poly.type
_entity_poly.pdbx_seq_one_letter_code
_entity_poly.pdbx_strand_id
1 'polypeptide(L)'
;MITMEETEEELEADLEDQRRKADTQYRRYLSRQPPNVVDTPEVVAERMGEYVALGIDHFILRFNYGEEIQKMELFMDKVRKNI
;
A
#
# COMPACT_ATOMS: atom_id res chain seq x y z
N MET A 1 3.78 -3.40 4.95
CA MET A 1 3.61 -2.07 4.35
C MET A 1 2.85 -2.24 3.05
N ILE A 2 1.82 -1.42 2.86
CA ILE A 2 0.98 -1.46 1.67
C ILE A 2 1.32 -0.28 0.76
N THR A 3 1.42 -0.56 -0.54
CA THR A 3 1.59 0.44 -1.59
C THR A 3 0.56 0.11 -2.66
N MET A 4 -0.27 1.08 -3.01
CA MET A 4 -1.28 0.94 -4.04
C MET A 4 -1.45 2.27 -4.77
N GLU A 5 -1.81 2.21 -6.04
CA GLU A 5 -2.16 3.34 -6.89
C GLU A 5 -3.34 2.95 -7.78
N GLU A 6 -4.08 3.93 -8.29
CA GLU A 6 -5.30 3.67 -9.07
C GLU A 6 -5.03 2.83 -10.34
N THR A 7 -3.83 2.96 -10.90
CA THR A 7 -3.42 2.24 -12.11
C THR A 7 -2.08 1.53 -11.93
N GLU A 8 -1.84 0.50 -12.73
CA GLU A 8 -0.55 -0.22 -12.76
C GLU A 8 0.60 0.72 -13.19
N GLU A 9 0.34 1.67 -14.09
CA GLU A 9 1.35 2.63 -14.55
C GLU A 9 1.79 3.58 -13.43
N GLU A 10 0.84 4.10 -12.65
CA GLU A 10 1.13 4.93 -11.48
C GLU A 10 1.85 4.12 -10.39
N LEU A 11 1.44 2.86 -10.20
CA LEU A 11 2.07 1.97 -9.24
C LEU A 11 3.53 1.70 -9.60
N GLU A 12 3.84 1.40 -10.86
CA GLU A 12 5.23 1.19 -11.29
C GLU A 12 6.05 2.48 -11.14
N ALA A 13 5.48 3.65 -11.46
CA ALA A 13 6.14 4.93 -11.28
C ALA A 13 6.46 5.23 -9.80
N ASP A 14 5.51 4.97 -8.88
CA ASP A 14 5.71 5.08 -7.44
C ASP A 14 6.81 4.11 -6.97
N LEU A 15 6.76 2.85 -7.40
CA LEU A 15 7.78 1.86 -7.08
C LEU A 15 9.17 2.25 -7.60
N GLU A 16 9.28 2.81 -8.81
CA GLU A 16 10.53 3.28 -9.37
C GLU A 16 11.08 4.50 -8.59
N ASP A 17 10.23 5.46 -8.25
CA ASP A 17 10.61 6.59 -7.42
C ASP A 17 11.05 6.12 -6.02
N GLN A 18 10.36 5.12 -5.46
CA GLN A 18 10.77 4.49 -4.22
C GLN A 18 12.14 3.80 -4.37
N ARG A 19 12.40 3.07 -5.45
CA ARG A 19 13.73 2.46 -5.71
C ARG A 19 14.81 3.54 -5.81
N ARG A 20 14.54 4.64 -6.52
CA ARG A 20 15.46 5.77 -6.67
C ARG A 20 15.79 6.45 -5.35
N LYS A 21 14.78 6.63 -4.49
CA LYS A 21 14.94 7.28 -3.18
C LYS A 21 15.59 6.35 -2.13
N ALA A 22 15.62 5.03 -2.37
CA ALA A 22 16.11 4.03 -1.43
C ALA A 22 17.58 4.28 -0.99
N ASP A 23 18.40 4.87 -1.85
CA ASP A 23 19.82 5.12 -1.59
C ASP A 23 20.12 6.42 -0.85
N THR A 24 19.11 7.17 -0.41
CA THR A 24 19.30 8.42 0.35
C THR A 24 19.53 8.15 1.84
N GLN A 25 20.40 8.96 2.49
CA GLN A 25 20.66 8.83 3.94
C GLN A 25 19.39 9.01 4.78
N TYR A 26 18.44 9.84 4.32
CA TYR A 26 17.17 10.11 4.99
C TYR A 26 16.26 8.88 5.05
N ARG A 27 16.22 8.06 4.00
CA ARG A 27 15.41 6.82 3.99
C ARG A 27 16.01 5.67 4.79
N ARG A 28 17.30 5.68 5.09
CA ARG A 28 17.91 4.67 5.99
C ARG A 28 17.31 4.67 7.40
N TYR A 29 16.75 5.81 7.83
CA TYR A 29 16.13 5.98 9.15
C TYR A 29 14.64 5.57 9.21
N LEU A 30 13.92 5.54 8.08
CA LEU A 30 12.45 5.46 8.05
C LEU A 30 11.87 4.05 7.75
N SER A 31 12.48 3.00 8.29
CA SER A 31 12.01 1.60 8.17
C SER A 31 12.19 0.98 6.77
N ARG A 32 13.12 0.04 6.69
CA ARG A 32 13.55 -0.70 5.49
C ARG A 32 12.57 -1.79 5.01
N GLN A 33 11.28 -1.73 5.37
CA GLN A 33 10.39 -2.84 5.05
C GLN A 33 9.88 -2.68 3.62
N PRO A 34 10.26 -3.57 2.69
CA PRO A 34 9.63 -3.56 1.37
C PRO A 34 8.12 -3.74 1.55
N PRO A 35 7.31 -3.09 0.70
CA PRO A 35 5.88 -3.30 0.74
C PRO A 35 5.57 -4.76 0.46
N ASN A 36 4.68 -5.32 1.28
CA ASN A 36 4.26 -6.73 1.21
C ASN A 36 2.92 -6.88 0.49
N VAL A 37 2.21 -5.77 0.30
CA VAL A 37 1.00 -5.70 -0.51
C VAL A 37 1.23 -4.55 -1.49
N VAL A 38 1.46 -4.90 -2.75
CA VAL A 38 1.77 -3.99 -3.85
C VAL A 38 0.85 -4.35 -4.99
N ASP A 39 -0.19 -3.56 -5.21
CA ASP A 39 -1.20 -3.85 -6.24
C ASP A 39 -2.14 -2.67 -6.45
N THR A 40 -3.05 -2.76 -7.42
CA THR A 40 -4.16 -1.80 -7.54
C THR A 40 -5.18 -2.01 -6.42
N PRO A 41 -6.01 -0.99 -6.09
CA PRO A 41 -7.04 -1.10 -5.07
C PRO A 41 -7.98 -2.30 -5.25
N GLU A 42 -8.32 -2.65 -6.49
CA GLU A 42 -9.20 -3.78 -6.80
C GLU A 42 -8.57 -5.10 -6.35
N VAL A 43 -7.30 -5.33 -6.70
CA VAL A 43 -6.59 -6.57 -6.33
C VAL A 43 -6.31 -6.60 -4.83
N VAL A 44 -6.03 -5.45 -4.22
CA VAL A 44 -5.94 -5.33 -2.75
C VAL A 44 -7.26 -5.70 -2.09
N ALA A 45 -8.41 -5.26 -2.63
CA ALA A 45 -9.72 -5.61 -2.10
C ALA A 45 -10.00 -7.11 -2.18
N GLU A 46 -9.69 -7.75 -3.30
CA GLU A 46 -9.84 -9.21 -3.44
C GLU A 46 -9.03 -9.96 -2.37
N ARG A 47 -7.74 -9.62 -2.19
CA ARG A 47 -6.90 -10.23 -1.16
C ARG A 47 -7.41 -9.97 0.26
N MET A 48 -7.90 -8.77 0.53
CA MET A 48 -8.48 -8.45 1.84
C MET A 48 -9.78 -9.23 2.08
N GLY A 49 -10.60 -9.41 1.04
CA GLY A 49 -11.80 -10.24 1.08
C GLY A 49 -11.49 -11.71 1.42
N GLU A 50 -10.39 -12.26 0.92
CA GLU A 50 -9.93 -13.61 1.30
C GLU A 50 -9.63 -13.69 2.81
N TYR A 51 -8.95 -12.68 3.38
CA TYR A 51 -8.68 -12.65 4.82
C TYR A 51 -9.95 -12.49 5.65
N VAL A 52 -10.89 -11.64 5.21
CA VAL A 52 -12.20 -11.48 5.85
C VAL A 52 -12.98 -12.79 5.84
N ALA A 53 -12.96 -13.54 4.73
CA ALA A 53 -13.60 -14.84 4.63
C ALA A 53 -13.02 -15.89 5.61
N LEU A 54 -11.76 -15.72 6.03
CA LEU A 54 -11.12 -16.52 7.08
C LEU A 54 -11.44 -16.05 8.51
N GLY A 55 -12.26 -15.01 8.66
CA GLY A 55 -12.66 -14.45 9.96
C GLY A 55 -11.73 -13.39 10.51
N ILE A 56 -10.82 -12.84 9.71
CA ILE A 56 -9.97 -11.71 10.12
C ILE A 56 -10.79 -10.42 9.96
N ASP A 57 -10.99 -9.70 11.06
CA ASP A 57 -11.81 -8.48 11.12
C ASP A 57 -10.99 -7.22 11.44
N HIS A 58 -9.71 -7.37 11.80
CA HIS A 58 -8.84 -6.28 12.21
C HIS A 58 -7.57 -6.21 11.37
N PHE A 59 -7.39 -5.10 10.66
CA PHE A 59 -6.22 -4.84 9.81
C PHE A 59 -5.43 -3.63 10.32
N ILE A 60 -4.12 -3.81 10.51
CA ILE A 60 -3.19 -2.72 10.81
C ILE A 60 -2.46 -2.38 9.52
N LEU A 61 -2.88 -1.28 8.89
CA LEU A 61 -2.25 -0.77 7.68
C LEU A 61 -0.98 0.01 8.03
N ARG A 62 0.07 -0.19 7.22
CA ARG A 62 1.33 0.55 7.34
C ARG A 62 1.68 1.12 5.97
N PHE A 63 1.85 2.43 5.89
CA PHE A 63 2.22 3.14 4.67
C PHE A 63 3.63 3.71 4.79
N ASN A 64 4.20 4.15 3.66
CA ASN A 64 5.42 4.94 3.68
C ASN A 64 5.19 6.32 4.30
N TYR A 65 6.25 6.86 4.90
CA TYR A 65 6.22 8.20 5.46
C TYR A 65 6.02 9.26 4.37
N GLY A 66 5.06 10.16 4.58
CA GLY A 66 4.65 11.21 3.64
C GLY A 66 3.54 10.80 2.67
N GLU A 67 3.19 9.52 2.63
CA GLU A 67 2.14 8.96 1.76
C GLU A 67 0.93 8.48 2.56
N GLU A 68 0.98 8.54 3.90
CA GLU A 68 0.00 7.87 4.76
C GLU A 68 -1.43 8.37 4.51
N ILE A 69 -1.62 9.68 4.37
CA ILE A 69 -2.96 10.26 4.21
C ILE A 69 -3.56 9.85 2.87
N GLN A 70 -2.84 10.06 1.76
CA GLN A 70 -3.31 9.76 0.42
C GLN A 70 -3.61 8.26 0.24
N LYS A 71 -2.70 7.39 0.68
CA LYS A 71 -2.87 5.94 0.55
C LYS A 71 -3.98 5.42 1.48
N MET A 72 -4.15 6.02 2.65
CA MET A 72 -5.26 5.71 3.56
C MET A 72 -6.61 6.13 2.96
N GLU A 73 -6.70 7.31 2.35
CA GLU A 73 -7.92 7.76 1.66
C GLU A 73 -8.28 6.81 0.52
N LEU A 74 -7.30 6.45 -0.32
CA LEU A 74 -7.49 5.50 -1.41
C LEU A 74 -7.97 4.13 -0.90
N PHE A 75 -7.35 3.61 0.17
CA PHE A 75 -7.79 2.36 0.80
C PHE A 75 -9.24 2.46 1.29
N MET A 76 -9.58 3.54 1.99
CA MET A 76 -10.91 3.74 2.56
C MET A 76 -11.98 3.87 1.48
N ASP A 77 -11.65 4.51 0.36
CA ASP A 77 -12.61 4.77 -0.71
C ASP A 77 -12.78 3.62 -1.69
N LYS A 78 -11.71 2.87 -2.00
CA LYS A 78 -11.71 1.86 -3.06
C LYS A 78 -11.57 0.42 -2.54
N VAL A 79 -10.96 0.21 -1.38
CA VAL A 79 -10.76 -1.13 -0.82
C VAL A 79 -11.84 -1.43 0.20
N ARG A 80 -11.95 -0.63 1.26
CA ARG A 80 -12.87 -0.88 2.38
C ARG A 80 -14.34 -0.95 1.96
N LYS A 81 -14.75 -0.21 0.93
CA LYS A 81 -16.15 -0.24 0.44
C LYS A 81 -16.50 -1.51 -0.34
N ASN A 82 -15.49 -2.26 -0.78
CA ASN A 82 -15.62 -3.41 -1.68
C ASN A 82 -15.30 -4.75 -0.99
N ILE A 83 -15.02 -4.74 0.32
CA ILE A 83 -14.81 -5.92 1.17
C ILE A 83 -15.88 -6.00 2.25
#